data_AF-A0A2L1CDQ9-F1
#
_entry.id   AF-A0A2L1CDQ9-F1
#
_cell.length_a   1.000
_cell.length_b   1.000
_cell.length_c   1.000
_cell.angle_alpha   90.00
_cell.angle_beta   90.00
_cell.angle_gamma   90.00
#
_symmetry.space_group_name_H-M   'P 1'
#
loop_
_entity.id
_entity.type
_entity.pdbx_description
1 polymer ?
#
loop_
_entity_poly.entity_id
_entity_poly.type
_entity_poly.pdbx_seq_one_letter_code
_entity_poly.pdbx_strand_id
1 'polypeptide(L)'
;DLLHESFDFTADTFRQALRNEARAKHDSYPAMWRSMSRTWDCWLALEKATTPAEIKDVVLKDCFVQCCPDALRIALLDAGPLSGEATHQKAHAWERNRQRVKNEAALAKAKAQGVSSSATPAVPDRRSQPAHAP
;
A
#
# COMPACT_ATOMS: atom_id res chain seq x y z
N ASP A 1 0.57 28.57 33.42
CA ASP A 1 1.49 27.75 32.59
C ASP A 1 0.73 26.90 31.57
N LEU A 2 0.20 27.55 30.54
CA LEU A 2 -0.58 26.96 29.45
C LEU A 2 0.10 27.27 28.11
N LEU A 3 1.39 27.00 27.96
CA LEU A 3 2.10 27.23 26.71
C LEU A 3 3.29 26.29 26.64
N HIS A 4 3.07 25.05 26.20
CA HIS A 4 4.00 24.18 25.46
C HIS A 4 3.20 22.92 25.07
N GLU A 5 2.13 23.09 24.30
CA GLU A 5 1.69 21.99 23.43
C GLU A 5 2.76 21.87 22.35
N SER A 6 3.77 21.04 22.61
CA SER A 6 4.65 20.56 21.55
C SER A 6 3.78 19.73 20.61
N PHE A 7 3.30 20.35 19.53
CA PHE A 7 2.79 19.58 18.42
C PHE A 7 3.95 18.74 17.88
N ASP A 8 3.94 17.45 18.19
CA ASP A 8 4.87 16.48 17.62
C ASP A 8 4.56 16.34 16.13
N PHE A 9 5.15 17.22 15.32
CA PHE A 9 5.06 17.13 13.88
C PHE A 9 5.80 15.87 13.42
N THR A 10 5.06 14.92 12.85
CA THR A 10 5.63 13.70 12.30
C THR A 10 5.91 13.85 10.80
N ALA A 11 6.71 12.92 10.26
CA ALA A 11 6.93 12.85 8.81
C ALA A 11 5.58 12.80 8.04
N ASP A 12 4.59 12.09 8.58
CA ASP A 12 3.26 11.99 7.99
C ASP A 12 2.51 13.33 7.95
N THR A 13 2.70 14.19 8.95
CA THR A 13 2.08 15.53 8.96
C THR A 13 2.54 16.35 7.76
N PHE A 14 3.85 16.40 7.51
CA PHE A 14 4.41 17.14 6.38
C PHE A 14 4.12 16.47 5.03
N ARG A 15 4.15 15.14 4.97
CA ARG A 15 3.75 14.36 3.79
C ARG A 15 2.32 14.68 3.37
N GLN A 16 1.38 14.69 4.32
CA GLN A 16 -0.02 15.03 4.05
C GLN A 16 -0.19 16.51 3.70
N ALA A 17 0.52 17.42 4.38
CA ALA A 17 0.53 18.84 4.06
C ALA A 17 0.98 19.10 2.62
N LEU A 18 2.05 18.44 2.16
CA LEU A 18 2.55 18.58 0.79
C LEU A 18 1.50 18.17 -0.25
N ARG A 19 0.75 17.10 0.03
CA ARG A 19 -0.34 16.63 -0.85
C ARG A 19 -1.53 17.59 -0.84
N ASN A 20 -1.84 18.19 0.31
CA ASN A 20 -2.91 19.17 0.42
C ASN A 20 -2.54 20.47 -0.29
N GLU A 21 -1.29 20.92 -0.16
CA GLU A 21 -0.73 22.06 -0.90
C GLU A 21 -0.86 21.83 -2.41
N ALA A 22 -0.52 20.64 -2.91
CA ALA A 22 -0.68 20.33 -4.34
C ALA A 22 -2.14 20.39 -4.85
N ARG A 23 -3.13 20.32 -3.95
CA ARG A 23 -4.57 20.38 -4.29
C ARG A 23 -5.22 21.72 -3.94
N ALA A 24 -4.54 22.56 -3.17
CA ALA A 24 -5.08 23.83 -2.72
C ALA A 24 -5.18 24.83 -3.89
N LYS A 25 -6.08 25.81 -3.73
CA LYS A 25 -6.10 26.98 -4.60
C LYS A 25 -5.01 27.92 -4.11
N HIS A 26 -4.15 28.35 -5.03
CA HIS A 26 -3.04 29.24 -4.73
C HIS A 26 -3.25 30.59 -5.37
N ASP A 27 -3.04 31.65 -4.60
CA ASP A 27 -3.10 33.02 -5.10
C ASP A 27 -1.90 33.36 -5.99
N SER A 28 -0.80 32.61 -5.86
CA SER A 28 0.45 32.85 -6.60
C SER A 28 1.32 31.60 -6.71
N TYR A 29 1.79 31.29 -7.92
CA TYR A 29 2.71 30.18 -8.18
C TYR A 29 4.03 30.28 -7.39
N PRO A 30 4.71 31.44 -7.32
CA PRO A 30 5.89 31.60 -6.45
C PRO A 30 5.64 31.38 -4.96
N ALA A 31 4.44 31.70 -4.45
CA ALA A 31 4.09 31.46 -3.05
C ALA A 31 3.86 29.98 -2.78
N MET A 32 3.11 29.32 -3.67
CA MET A 32 2.90 27.86 -3.66
C MET A 32 4.23 27.11 -3.67
N TRP A 33 5.11 27.42 -4.63
CA TRP A 33 6.41 26.73 -4.76
C TRP A 33 7.23 26.83 -3.47
N ARG A 34 7.35 28.03 -2.89
CA ARG A 34 8.05 28.22 -1.61
C ARG A 34 7.43 27.42 -0.46
N SER A 35 6.10 27.33 -0.40
CA SER A 35 5.42 26.52 0.62
C SER A 35 5.70 25.03 0.43
N MET A 36 5.55 24.54 -0.80
CA MET A 36 5.79 23.14 -1.15
C MET A 36 7.25 22.74 -0.92
N SER A 37 8.22 23.57 -1.32
CA SER A 37 9.65 23.29 -1.11
C SER A 37 9.98 23.17 0.38
N ARG A 38 9.49 24.09 1.23
CA ARG A 38 9.72 23.99 2.68
C ARG A 38 9.08 22.74 3.28
N THR A 39 7.86 22.43 2.86
CA THR A 39 7.14 21.26 3.35
C THR A 39 7.84 19.96 2.96
N TRP A 40 8.39 19.91 1.73
CA TRP A 40 9.21 18.82 1.24
C TRP A 40 10.49 18.64 2.07
N ASP A 41 11.23 19.73 2.32
CA ASP A 41 12.46 19.68 3.11
C ASP A 41 12.21 19.20 4.55
N CYS A 42 11.12 19.67 5.18
CA CYS A 42 10.72 19.21 6.52
C CYS A 42 10.35 17.73 6.53
N TRP A 43 9.63 17.24 5.51
CA TRP A 43 9.28 15.82 5.41
C TRP A 43 10.53 14.94 5.29
N LEU A 44 11.44 15.27 4.37
CA LEU A 44 12.67 14.49 4.17
C LEU A 44 13.58 14.51 5.41
N ALA A 45 13.66 15.63 6.12
CA ALA A 45 14.43 15.72 7.37
C ALA A 45 13.89 14.77 8.45
N LEU A 46 12.57 14.65 8.58
CA LEU A 46 11.94 13.74 9.55
C LEU A 46 12.05 12.27 9.15
N GLU A 47 12.03 11.97 7.85
CA GLU A 47 12.36 10.64 7.32
C GLU A 47 13.87 10.33 7.38
N LYS A 48 14.69 11.32 7.75
CA LYS A 48 16.16 11.25 7.79
C LYS A 48 16.77 10.87 6.45
N ALA A 49 16.12 11.23 5.35
CA ALA A 49 16.59 10.98 4.00
C ALA A 49 17.54 12.10 3.56
N THR A 50 18.82 11.78 3.43
CA THR A 50 19.90 12.75 3.13
C THR A 50 20.57 12.47 1.79
N THR A 51 20.54 11.23 1.32
CA THR A 51 21.09 10.82 0.04
C THR A 51 20.02 10.73 -1.05
N PRO A 52 20.37 10.87 -2.34
CA PRO A 52 19.40 10.69 -3.43
C PRO A 52 18.71 9.32 -3.43
N ALA A 53 19.39 8.26 -2.97
CA ALA A 53 18.81 6.92 -2.86
C ALA A 53 17.75 6.85 -1.76
N GLU A 54 18.04 7.40 -0.57
CA GLU A 54 17.07 7.46 0.54
C GLU A 54 15.86 8.32 0.19
N ILE A 55 16.08 9.46 -0.48
CA ILE A 55 14.99 10.32 -0.95
C ILE A 55 14.11 9.55 -1.94
N LYS A 56 14.72 8.85 -2.90
CA LYS A 56 14.01 8.02 -3.86
C LYS A 56 13.16 6.95 -3.15
N ASP A 57 13.71 6.28 -2.15
CA ASP A 57 12.99 5.25 -1.39
C ASP A 57 11.79 5.81 -0.61
N VAL A 58 11.96 6.96 0.05
CA VAL A 58 10.87 7.67 0.74
C VAL A 58 9.74 8.04 -0.23
N VAL A 59 10.09 8.56 -1.40
CA VAL A 59 9.12 8.95 -2.43
C VAL A 59 8.41 7.72 -3.03
N LEU A 60 9.16 6.66 -3.34
CA LEU A 60 8.58 5.42 -3.85
C LEU A 60 7.63 4.77 -2.85
N LYS A 61 7.98 4.79 -1.56
CA LYS A 61 7.12 4.33 -0.46
C LYS A 61 5.80 5.10 -0.44
N ASP A 62 5.82 6.43 -0.44
CA ASP A 62 4.59 7.23 -0.45
C ASP A 62 3.76 6.97 -1.72
N CYS A 63 4.38 6.95 -2.90
CA CYS A 63 3.69 6.63 -4.15
C CYS A 63 3.02 5.24 -4.11
N PHE A 64 3.71 4.22 -3.59
CA PHE A 64 3.15 2.88 -3.43
C PHE A 64 1.92 2.88 -2.52
N VAL A 65 2.00 3.54 -1.37
CA VAL A 65 0.88 3.67 -0.42
C VAL A 65 -0.31 4.39 -1.06
N GLN A 66 -0.07 5.41 -1.89
CA GLN A 66 -1.15 6.13 -2.59
C GLN A 66 -1.83 5.30 -3.69
N CYS A 67 -1.10 4.38 -4.33
CA CYS A 67 -1.66 3.51 -5.35
C CYS A 67 -2.44 2.31 -4.76
N CYS A 68 -2.33 2.06 -3.46
CA CYS A 68 -3.06 0.98 -2.80
C CYS A 68 -4.57 1.30 -2.68
N PRO A 69 -5.45 0.27 -2.72
CA PRO A 69 -6.85 0.42 -2.36
C PRO A 69 -7.01 1.01 -0.96
N ASP A 70 -8.08 1.79 -0.72
CA ASP A 70 -8.29 2.53 0.54
C ASP A 70 -8.10 1.69 1.80
N ALA A 71 -8.68 0.50 1.84
CA ALA A 71 -8.58 -0.39 3.00
C ALA A 71 -7.13 -0.84 3.29
N LEU A 72 -6.32 -1.06 2.25
CA LEU A 72 -4.90 -1.40 2.41
C LEU A 72 -4.10 -0.14 2.78
N ARG A 73 -4.38 0.99 2.14
CA ARG A 73 -3.73 2.26 2.43
C ARG A 73 -3.90 2.65 3.90
N ILE A 74 -5.11 2.57 4.45
CA ILE A 74 -5.39 2.82 5.88
C ILE A 74 -4.57 1.86 6.76
N ALA A 75 -4.59 0.56 6.46
CA ALA A 75 -3.83 -0.43 7.24
C ALA A 75 -2.31 -0.22 7.20
N LEU A 76 -1.78 0.36 6.12
CA LEU A 76 -0.36 0.74 5.99
C LEU A 76 -0.06 2.02 6.77
N LEU A 77 -0.95 3.01 6.76
CA LEU A 77 -0.79 4.25 7.54
C LEU A 77 -0.90 4.00 9.04
N ASP A 78 -1.85 3.16 9.47
CA ASP A 78 -2.01 2.76 10.89
C ASP A 78 -0.83 1.93 11.41
N ALA A 79 -0.01 1.36 10.51
CA ALA A 79 1.21 0.65 10.88
C ALA A 79 2.26 1.56 11.51
N GLY A 80 2.14 2.87 11.31
CA GLY A 80 3.20 3.82 11.58
C GLY A 80 4.36 3.72 10.58
N PRO A 81 5.53 4.28 10.92
CA PRO A 81 6.66 4.37 10.01
C PRO A 81 7.24 2.97 9.71
N LEU A 82 7.11 2.56 8.44
CA LEU A 82 7.70 1.34 7.92
C LEU A 82 8.80 1.66 6.90
N SER A 83 9.78 0.76 6.79
CA SER A 83 10.68 0.75 5.64
C SER A 83 9.93 0.40 4.36
N GLY A 84 10.51 0.70 3.19
CA GLY A 84 9.92 0.33 1.90
C GLY A 84 9.64 -1.18 1.79
N GLU A 85 10.62 -2.00 2.19
CA GLU A 85 10.50 -3.46 2.21
C GLU A 85 9.40 -3.94 3.18
N ALA A 86 9.34 -3.41 4.40
CA ALA A 86 8.30 -3.76 5.36
C ALA A 86 6.90 -3.34 4.89
N THR A 87 6.80 -2.21 4.18
CA THR A 87 5.57 -1.72 3.56
C THR A 87 5.08 -2.69 2.48
N HIS A 88 5.99 -3.16 1.63
CA HIS A 88 5.71 -4.15 0.59
C HIS A 88 5.26 -5.50 1.18
N GLN A 89 5.97 -6.01 2.19
CA GLN A 89 5.62 -7.26 2.87
C GLN A 89 4.24 -7.20 3.53
N LYS A 90 3.91 -6.08 4.18
CA LYS A 90 2.59 -5.88 4.80
C LYS A 90 1.47 -5.83 3.75
N ALA A 91 1.71 -5.18 2.61
CA ALA A 91 0.77 -5.17 1.50
C ALA A 91 0.54 -6.58 0.92
N HIS A 92 1.59 -7.36 0.73
CA HIS A 92 1.48 -8.76 0.30
C HIS A 92 0.73 -9.64 1.30
N ALA A 93 0.99 -9.47 2.60
CA ALA A 93 0.27 -10.19 3.64
C ALA A 93 -1.22 -9.85 3.63
N TRP A 94 -1.56 -8.57 3.45
CA TRP A 94 -2.94 -8.11 3.36
C TRP A 94 -3.68 -8.71 2.15
N GLU A 95 -3.08 -8.70 0.96
CA GLU A 95 -3.73 -9.26 -0.23
C GLU A 95 -3.93 -10.78 -0.12
N ARG A 96 -2.94 -11.50 0.42
CA ARG A 96 -3.09 -12.94 0.73
C ARG A 96 -4.25 -13.21 1.68
N ASN A 97 -4.37 -12.41 2.75
CA ASN A 97 -5.47 -12.54 3.70
C ASN A 97 -6.82 -12.21 3.04
N ARG A 98 -6.90 -11.16 2.23
CA ARG A 98 -8.10 -10.79 1.48
C ARG A 98 -8.56 -11.91 0.56
N GLN A 99 -7.65 -12.56 -0.15
CA GLN A 99 -7.99 -13.69 -1.02
C GLN A 99 -8.45 -14.91 -0.21
N ARG A 100 -7.81 -15.19 0.93
CA ARG A 100 -8.24 -16.25 1.85
C ARG A 100 -9.69 -16.04 2.31
N VAL A 101 -10.02 -14.84 2.80
CA VAL A 101 -11.37 -14.51 3.27
C VAL A 101 -12.41 -14.63 2.15
N LYS A 102 -12.08 -14.22 0.92
CA LYS A 102 -12.96 -14.42 -0.24
C LYS A 102 -13.22 -15.90 -0.54
N ASN A 103 -12.17 -16.71 -0.51
CA ASN A 103 -12.28 -18.16 -0.74
C ASN A 103 -13.13 -18.81 0.35
N GLU A 104 -12.89 -18.49 1.64
CA GLU A 104 -13.67 -19.00 2.77
C GLU A 104 -15.15 -18.61 2.67
N ALA A 105 -15.45 -17.36 2.30
CA ALA A 105 -16.82 -16.90 2.06
C ALA A 105 -17.49 -17.63 0.88
N ALA A 106 -16.76 -17.89 -0.21
CA ALA A 106 -17.26 -18.65 -1.35
C ALA A 106 -17.54 -20.11 -0.97
N LEU A 107 -16.65 -20.76 -0.22
CA LEU A 107 -16.85 -22.11 0.30
C LEU A 107 -18.05 -22.19 1.25
N ALA A 108 -18.21 -21.20 2.14
CA ALA A 108 -19.36 -21.12 3.04
C ALA A 108 -20.68 -20.96 2.26
N LYS A 109 -20.69 -20.12 1.21
CA LYS A 109 -21.84 -19.94 0.32
C LYS A 109 -22.18 -21.23 -0.45
N ALA A 110 -21.18 -21.93 -0.99
CA ALA A 110 -21.38 -23.21 -1.68
C ALA A 110 -21.98 -24.28 -0.75
N LYS A 111 -21.49 -24.37 0.50
CA LYS A 111 -22.04 -25.26 1.53
C LYS A 111 -23.49 -24.89 1.88
N ALA A 112 -23.78 -23.61 2.04
CA ALA A 112 -25.14 -23.13 2.35
C ALA A 112 -26.13 -23.36 1.20
N GLN A 113 -25.66 -23.41 -0.05
CA GLN A 113 -26.48 -23.69 -1.24
C GLN A 113 -26.57 -25.19 -1.57
N GLY A 114 -26.04 -26.07 -0.71
CA GLY A 114 -26.10 -27.53 -0.93
C GLY A 114 -25.26 -28.01 -2.13
N VAL A 115 -24.36 -27.18 -2.65
CA VAL A 115 -23.47 -27.55 -3.77
C VAL A 115 -22.33 -28.39 -3.19
N SER A 116 -22.50 -29.72 -3.18
CA SER A 116 -21.45 -30.67 -2.82
C SER A 116 -20.36 -30.62 -3.91
N SER A 117 -19.25 -29.92 -3.64
CA SER A 117 -18.08 -29.93 -4.52
C SER A 117 -17.36 -31.27 -4.43
N SER A 118 -17.87 -32.30 -5.10
CA SER A 118 -17.08 -33.47 -5.50
C SER A 118 -16.34 -33.17 -6.80
N ALA A 119 -15.37 -32.25 -6.75
CA ALA A 119 -14.43 -32.07 -7.84
C ALA A 119 -13.06 -32.54 -7.36
N THR A 120 -12.89 -33.87 -7.28
CA THR A 120 -11.56 -34.47 -7.34
C THR A 120 -10.93 -34.02 -8.65
N PRO A 121 -9.72 -33.44 -8.68
CA PRO A 121 -9.09 -33.11 -9.95
C PRO A 121 -8.89 -34.43 -10.70
N ALA A 122 -9.58 -34.58 -11.83
CA ALA A 122 -9.36 -35.70 -12.73
C ALA A 122 -7.91 -35.64 -13.19
N VAL A 123 -7.07 -36.52 -12.63
CA VAL A 123 -5.74 -36.79 -13.18
C VAL A 123 -5.99 -37.32 -14.59
N PRO A 124 -5.54 -36.64 -15.65
CA PRO A 124 -5.75 -37.14 -17.00
C PRO A 124 -4.95 -38.44 -17.15
N ASP A 125 -5.67 -39.52 -17.40
CA ASP A 125 -5.12 -40.86 -17.59
C ASP A 125 -4.18 -40.84 -18.80
N ARG A 126 -2.89 -41.10 -18.53
CA ARG A 126 -1.78 -40.93 -19.48
C ARG A 126 -1.68 -42.11 -20.45
N ARG A 127 -2.81 -42.62 -20.95
CA ARG A 127 -2.85 -43.89 -21.72
C ARG A 127 -3.46 -43.84 -23.11
N SER A 128 -3.68 -42.65 -23.65
CA SER A 128 -4.16 -42.49 -25.04
C SER A 128 -3.27 -41.53 -25.83
N GLN A 129 -2.02 -41.90 -26.05
CA GLN A 129 -1.26 -41.40 -27.21
C GLN A 129 -1.30 -42.49 -28.29
N PRO A 130 -1.83 -42.22 -29.50
CA PRO A 130 -1.62 -43.14 -30.61
C PRO A 130 -0.13 -43.12 -30.97
N ALA A 131 0.45 -44.31 -31.06
CA ALA A 131 1.81 -44.51 -31.53
C ALA A 131 1.94 -43.99 -32.97
N HIS A 132 2.79 -42.99 -33.17
CA HIS A 132 3.34 -42.74 -34.50
C HIS A 132 4.27 -43.90 -34.83
N ALA A 133 3.84 -44.76 -35.75
CA ALA A 133 4.65 -45.80 -36.36
C ALA A 133 5.39 -45.21 -37.59
N PRO A 134 6.51 -45.85 -38.00
CA PRO A 134 7.65 -45.22 -38.68
C PRO A 134 7.41 -44.80 -40.13
#